data_AF-A0A811TXX1-F1
#
_entry.id   AF-A0A811TXX1-F1
#
_cell.length_a   1.000
_cell.length_b   1.000
_cell.length_c   1.000
_cell.angle_alpha   90.00
_cell.angle_beta   90.00
_cell.angle_gamma   90.00
#
_symmetry.space_group_name_H-M   'P 1'
#
loop_
_entity.id
_entity.type
_entity.pdbx_description
1 polymer ?
#
loop_
_entity_poly.entity_id
_entity_poly.type
_entity_poly.pdbx_seq_one_letter_code
_entity_poly.pdbx_strand_id
1 'polypeptide(L)'
;MSRNQLTELPNGLFDTLTALEELRLDDNRLRKLTNKLFPNNLNLLILSAGANRLEEIEDHTFRRQDKLIILDVTNNPQLRTLVLLLQLQNLAASNCALTRVNIYGLCVMLTSVIIA
;
A
#
# COMPACT_ATOMS: atom_id res chain seq x y z
N MET A 1 -12.28 -3.94 -9.99
CA MET A 1 -12.02 -5.20 -10.71
C MET A 1 -10.65 -5.68 -10.29
N SER A 2 -10.55 -6.71 -9.46
CA SER A 2 -9.29 -7.14 -8.82
C SER A 2 -9.34 -8.65 -8.67
N ARG A 3 -8.92 -9.36 -9.74
CA ARG A 3 -8.71 -10.82 -9.89
C ARG A 3 -7.91 -11.08 -11.18
N ASN A 4 -6.69 -10.57 -11.25
CA ASN A 4 -5.83 -10.78 -12.41
C ASN A 4 -4.56 -11.55 -12.01
N GLN A 5 -3.77 -11.95 -13.00
CA GLN A 5 -2.48 -12.61 -12.74
C GLN A 5 -1.32 -11.61 -12.82
N LEU A 6 -1.58 -10.33 -12.53
CA LEU A 6 -0.57 -9.28 -12.65
C LEU A 6 0.56 -9.57 -11.65
N THR A 7 1.76 -9.71 -12.16
CA THR A 7 2.98 -9.95 -11.37
C THR A 7 3.75 -8.67 -11.07
N GLU A 8 3.56 -7.66 -11.92
CA GLU A 8 4.18 -6.35 -11.84
C GLU A 8 3.26 -5.28 -12.42
N LEU A 9 3.49 -4.03 -12.01
CA LEU A 9 2.84 -2.86 -12.58
C LEU A 9 3.91 -2.02 -13.28
N PRO A 10 3.74 -1.66 -14.56
CA PRO A 10 4.64 -0.76 -15.24
C PRO A 10 4.74 0.59 -14.52
N ASN A 11 5.94 1.17 -14.53
CA ASN A 11 6.14 2.53 -14.02
C ASN A 11 5.26 3.51 -14.82
N GLY A 12 4.65 4.47 -14.12
CA GLY A 12 3.80 5.47 -14.74
C GLY A 12 2.46 4.97 -15.29
N LEU A 13 2.06 3.72 -14.99
CA LEU A 13 0.77 3.16 -15.42
C LEU A 13 -0.43 4.07 -15.05
N PHE A 14 -0.33 4.77 -13.94
CA PHE A 14 -1.41 5.62 -13.42
C PHE A 14 -1.14 7.12 -13.63
N ASP A 15 -0.07 7.52 -14.33
CA ASP A 15 0.39 8.91 -14.36
C ASP A 15 -0.63 9.90 -14.93
N THR A 16 -1.47 9.46 -15.86
CA THR A 16 -2.51 10.29 -16.47
C THR A 16 -3.77 10.40 -15.60
N LEU A 17 -3.92 9.54 -14.58
CA LEU A 17 -5.08 9.48 -13.70
C LEU A 17 -4.93 10.47 -12.53
N THR A 18 -4.82 11.76 -12.84
CA THR A 18 -4.57 12.82 -11.84
C THR A 18 -5.73 13.01 -10.85
N ALA A 19 -6.95 12.59 -11.23
CA ALA A 19 -8.13 12.55 -10.37
C ALA A 19 -8.33 11.21 -9.65
N LEU A 20 -7.35 10.30 -9.67
CA LEU A 20 -7.47 9.00 -9.01
C LEU A 20 -7.52 9.16 -7.49
N GLU A 21 -8.65 8.78 -6.90
CA GLU A 21 -8.86 8.80 -5.44
C GLU A 21 -8.80 7.39 -4.83
N GLU A 22 -9.19 6.37 -5.58
CA GLU A 22 -9.24 5.00 -5.09
C GLU A 22 -8.62 4.04 -6.11
N LEU A 23 -7.71 3.19 -5.64
CA LEU A 23 -7.09 2.15 -6.44
C LEU A 23 -7.17 0.79 -5.74
N ARG A 24 -7.78 -0.19 -6.43
CA ARG A 24 -7.89 -1.58 -5.97
C ARG A 24 -7.08 -2.51 -6.84
N LEU A 25 -6.07 -3.13 -6.25
CA LEU A 25 -5.12 -4.08 -6.85
C LEU A 25 -5.24 -5.47 -6.21
N ASP A 26 -6.30 -5.73 -5.47
CA ASP A 26 -6.50 -6.97 -4.72
C ASP A 26 -6.48 -8.22 -5.61
N ASP A 27 -6.24 -9.38 -5.02
CA ASP A 27 -6.28 -10.68 -5.70
C ASP A 27 -5.44 -10.70 -7.00
N ASN A 28 -4.20 -10.22 -6.89
CA ASN A 28 -3.20 -10.28 -7.96
C ASN A 28 -1.97 -11.09 -7.49
N ARG A 29 -0.88 -11.03 -8.25
CA ARG A 29 0.39 -11.70 -7.92
C ARG A 29 1.53 -10.68 -7.80
N LEU A 30 1.20 -9.44 -7.46
CA LEU A 30 2.16 -8.37 -7.35
C LEU A 30 3.18 -8.70 -6.27
N ARG A 31 4.45 -8.56 -6.61
CA ARG A 31 5.56 -8.79 -5.67
C ARG A 31 6.07 -7.52 -5.03
N LYS A 32 5.90 -6.37 -5.69
CA LYS A 32 6.41 -5.08 -5.22
C LYS A 32 5.46 -3.94 -5.54
N LEU A 33 5.41 -2.95 -4.66
CA LEU A 33 4.97 -1.60 -5.00
C LEU A 33 6.21 -0.71 -5.07
N THR A 34 6.50 -0.16 -6.24
CA THR A 34 7.70 0.64 -6.48
C THR A 34 7.43 2.12 -6.25
N ASN A 35 8.49 2.89 -6.01
CA ASN A 35 8.37 4.34 -5.80
C ASN A 35 8.07 5.16 -7.06
N LYS A 36 7.79 4.49 -8.18
CA LYS A 36 7.45 5.09 -9.47
C LYS A 36 6.00 4.85 -9.89
N LEU A 37 5.18 4.24 -9.03
CA LEU A 37 3.79 3.92 -9.36
C LEU A 37 2.84 5.11 -9.26
N PHE A 38 3.05 6.01 -8.30
CA PHE A 38 2.09 7.07 -7.98
C PHE A 38 2.65 8.51 -8.04
N PRO A 39 3.61 8.87 -8.91
CA PRO A 39 4.22 10.19 -8.84
C PRO A 39 3.21 11.34 -9.08
N ASN A 40 2.13 11.10 -9.82
CA ASN A 40 1.13 12.11 -10.19
C ASN A 40 -0.27 11.90 -9.57
N ASN A 41 -0.50 10.80 -8.85
CA ASN A 41 -1.79 10.50 -8.22
C ASN A 41 -1.87 11.15 -6.83
N LEU A 42 -1.82 12.48 -6.80
CA LEU A 42 -1.79 13.28 -5.56
C LEU A 42 -3.13 13.27 -4.79
N ASN A 43 -4.19 12.82 -5.46
CA ASN A 43 -5.53 12.72 -4.89
C ASN A 43 -5.84 11.34 -4.31
N LEU A 44 -4.89 10.40 -4.33
CA LEU A 44 -5.13 9.04 -3.86
C LEU A 44 -5.45 9.02 -2.36
N LEU A 45 -6.66 8.57 -2.03
CA LEU A 45 -7.20 8.43 -0.67
C LEU A 45 -7.12 6.99 -0.18
N ILE A 46 -7.37 6.03 -1.08
CA ILE A 46 -7.52 4.62 -0.75
C ILE A 46 -6.67 3.78 -1.70
N LEU A 47 -5.82 2.94 -1.13
CA LEU A 47 -5.10 1.89 -1.84
C LEU A 47 -5.36 0.54 -1.20
N SER A 48 -5.87 -0.39 -2.01
CA SER A 48 -6.05 -1.79 -1.62
C SER A 48 -5.16 -2.68 -2.48
N ALA A 49 -4.29 -3.45 -1.86
CA ALA A 49 -3.39 -4.41 -2.49
C ALA A 49 -3.38 -5.73 -1.70
N GLY A 50 -4.55 -6.09 -1.16
CA GLY A 50 -4.75 -7.31 -0.41
C GLY A 50 -4.63 -8.55 -1.30
N ALA A 51 -4.40 -9.71 -0.68
CA ALA A 51 -4.31 -11.00 -1.37
C ALA A 51 -3.34 -10.99 -2.58
N ASN A 52 -2.16 -10.43 -2.37
CA ASN A 52 -1.07 -10.38 -3.34
C ASN A 52 0.12 -11.22 -2.85
N ARG A 53 1.30 -11.03 -3.46
CA ARG A 53 2.55 -11.67 -3.06
C ARG A 53 3.60 -10.61 -2.70
N LEU A 54 3.15 -9.48 -2.13
CA LEU A 54 4.04 -8.36 -1.85
C LEU A 54 5.15 -8.83 -0.92
N GLU A 55 6.38 -8.70 -1.39
CA GLU A 55 7.62 -8.90 -0.65
C GLU A 55 8.13 -7.56 -0.12
N GLU A 56 7.87 -6.49 -0.87
CA GLU A 56 8.43 -5.17 -0.63
C GLU A 56 7.45 -4.06 -1.06
N ILE A 57 7.34 -3.05 -0.22
CA ILE A 57 6.86 -1.72 -0.60
C ILE A 57 8.09 -0.83 -0.51
N GLU A 58 8.57 -0.33 -1.64
CA GLU A 58 9.83 0.43 -1.69
C GLU A 58 9.72 1.70 -0.86
N ASP A 59 10.86 2.13 -0.30
CA ASP A 59 10.93 3.41 0.39
C ASP A 59 10.44 4.54 -0.52
N HIS A 60 9.70 5.47 0.06
CA HIS A 60 9.12 6.62 -0.65
C HIS A 60 8.03 6.29 -1.67
N THR A 61 7.49 5.06 -1.71
CA THR A 61 6.35 4.70 -2.56
C THR A 61 5.16 5.65 -2.42
N PHE A 62 4.93 6.14 -1.20
CA PHE A 62 3.84 7.05 -0.88
C PHE A 62 4.32 8.46 -0.51
N ARG A 63 5.53 8.88 -0.92
CA ARG A 63 6.13 10.15 -0.48
C ARG A 63 5.32 11.40 -0.85
N ARG A 64 4.49 11.32 -1.88
CA ARG A 64 3.64 12.45 -2.34
C ARG A 64 2.15 12.22 -2.07
N GLN A 65 1.80 11.10 -1.45
CA GLN A 65 0.42 10.67 -1.23
C GLN A 65 -0.06 11.20 0.14
N ASP A 66 0.02 12.51 0.34
CA ASP A 66 -0.32 13.16 1.63
C ASP A 66 -1.80 13.00 2.01
N LYS A 67 -2.65 12.68 1.02
CA LYS A 67 -4.08 12.44 1.21
C LYS A 67 -4.43 10.97 1.44
N LEU A 68 -3.47 10.05 1.37
CA LEU A 68 -3.73 8.62 1.55
C LEU A 68 -4.13 8.37 3.00
N ILE A 69 -5.34 7.86 3.20
CA ILE A 69 -5.92 7.63 4.51
C ILE A 69 -6.17 6.14 4.78
N ILE A 70 -6.31 5.33 3.74
CA ILE A 70 -6.55 3.89 3.85
C ILE A 70 -5.52 3.13 3.03
N LEU A 71 -4.80 2.22 3.69
CA LEU A 71 -3.93 1.24 3.04
C LEU A 71 -4.31 -0.17 3.49
N ASP A 72 -4.72 -1.00 2.55
CA ASP A 72 -4.92 -2.44 2.76
C ASP A 72 -3.82 -3.22 2.04
N VAL A 73 -3.02 -3.95 2.82
CA VAL A 73 -2.00 -4.88 2.34
C VAL A 73 -2.20 -6.27 2.96
N THR A 74 -3.42 -6.60 3.37
CA THR A 74 -3.75 -7.87 4.01
C THR A 74 -3.41 -9.07 3.12
N ASN A 75 -3.15 -10.22 3.73
CA ASN A 75 -2.87 -11.46 3.00
C ASN A 75 -1.67 -11.35 2.04
N ASN A 76 -0.61 -10.67 2.47
CA ASN A 76 0.69 -10.65 1.79
C ASN A 76 1.73 -11.35 2.68
N PRO A 77 1.75 -12.71 2.70
CA PRO A 77 2.57 -13.47 3.65
C PRO A 77 4.08 -13.34 3.42
N GLN A 78 4.50 -12.73 2.31
CA GLN A 78 5.92 -12.47 2.03
C GLN A 78 6.37 -11.08 2.53
N LEU A 79 5.44 -10.19 2.89
CA LEU A 79 5.74 -8.83 3.29
C LEU A 79 6.28 -8.81 4.72
N ARG A 80 7.56 -8.46 4.86
CA ARG A 80 8.27 -8.48 6.16
C ARG A 80 8.47 -7.11 6.79
N THR A 81 8.48 -6.08 5.95
CA THR A 81 8.78 -4.72 6.37
C THR A 81 7.72 -3.79 5.82
N LEU A 82 7.22 -2.89 6.67
CA LEU A 82 6.33 -1.82 6.28
C LEU A 82 6.83 -0.51 6.88
N VAL A 83 7.33 0.38 6.03
CA VAL A 83 7.79 1.72 6.41
C VAL A 83 6.92 2.76 5.72
N LEU A 84 6.19 3.54 6.52
CA LEU A 84 5.29 4.58 6.05
C LEU A 84 5.75 5.92 6.60
N LEU A 85 5.89 6.90 5.70
CA LEU A 85 6.25 8.29 6.02
C LEU A 85 5.03 9.22 6.02
N LEU A 86 3.84 8.66 6.22
CA LEU A 86 2.56 9.36 6.18
C LEU A 86 1.63 8.85 7.28
N GLN A 87 0.59 9.63 7.57
CA GLN A 87 -0.46 9.26 8.52
C GLN A 87 -1.63 8.59 7.80
N LEU A 88 -1.92 7.35 8.19
CA LEU A 88 -3.12 6.64 7.78
C LEU A 88 -4.21 6.78 8.84
N GLN A 89 -5.47 6.86 8.41
CA GLN A 89 -6.61 6.67 9.29
C GLN A 89 -6.87 5.17 9.52
N ASN A 90 -6.61 4.34 8.51
CA ASN A 90 -6.77 2.90 8.59
C ASN A 90 -5.62 2.18 7.86
N LEU A 91 -4.99 1.24 8.56
CA LEU A 91 -4.00 0.33 8.01
C LEU A 91 -4.45 -1.11 8.27
N ALA A 92 -4.77 -1.83 7.20
CA ALA A 92 -5.08 -3.25 7.27
C ALA A 92 -3.87 -4.06 6.77
N ALA A 93 -3.24 -4.83 7.66
CA ALA A 93 -2.03 -5.61 7.36
C ALA A 93 -2.03 -7.01 7.99
N SER A 94 -3.22 -7.56 8.27
CA SER A 94 -3.37 -8.93 8.78
C SER A 94 -2.88 -9.96 7.77
N ASN A 95 -2.44 -11.12 8.25
CA ASN A 95 -1.90 -12.22 7.43
C ASN A 95 -0.68 -11.81 6.58
N CYS A 96 0.17 -10.96 7.15
CA CYS A 96 1.49 -10.61 6.62
C CYS A 96 2.59 -11.12 7.55
N ALA A 97 3.78 -11.39 7.03
CA ALA A 97 4.93 -11.82 7.84
C ALA A 97 5.72 -10.63 8.42
N LEU A 98 5.01 -9.56 8.84
CA LEU A 98 5.61 -8.31 9.27
C LEU A 98 6.48 -8.52 10.51
N THR A 99 7.79 -8.31 10.35
CA THR A 99 8.78 -8.31 11.42
C THR A 99 9.27 -6.91 11.77
N ARG A 100 9.02 -5.93 10.89
CA ARG A 100 9.38 -4.52 11.08
C ARG A 100 8.26 -3.63 10.58
N VAL A 101 7.73 -2.78 11.46
CA VAL A 101 6.72 -1.79 11.12
C VAL A 101 7.18 -0.43 11.65
N ASN A 102 7.19 0.57 10.78
CA ASN A 102 7.56 1.93 11.13
C ASN A 102 6.55 2.90 10.49
N ILE A 103 5.81 3.62 11.32
CA ILE A 103 4.77 4.54 10.87
C ILE A 103 5.16 5.90 11.43
N TYR A 104 5.69 6.77 10.59
CA TYR A 104 6.10 8.12 10.97
C TYR A 104 4.90 9.06 10.83
N GLY A 105 4.25 9.30 11.96
CA GLY A 105 3.16 10.24 12.13
C GLY A 105 2.81 10.27 13.61
N LEU A 106 2.55 11.45 14.17
CA LEU A 106 2.19 11.61 15.58
C LEU A 106 1.20 10.53 16.01
N CYS A 107 1.63 9.74 17.00
CA CYS A 107 0.95 8.62 17.60
C CYS A 107 -0.52 8.95 17.87
N VAL A 108 -1.42 8.49 17.01
CA VAL A 108 -2.84 8.33 17.34
C VAL A 108 -3.08 6.83 17.39
N MET A 109 -3.02 6.32 18.61
CA MET A 109 -3.72 5.13 19.10
C MET A 109 -3.90 4.02 18.05
N LEU A 110 -2.95 3.07 18.02
CA LEU A 110 -3.13 1.76 17.41
C LEU A 110 -4.27 1.02 18.15
N THR A 111 -5.53 1.35 17.89
CA THR A 111 -6.67 0.65 18.49
C THR A 111 -6.90 -0.72 17.86
N SER A 112 -6.24 -1.07 16.76
CA SER A 112 -6.34 -2.42 16.18
C SER A 112 -5.17 -2.72 15.25
N VAL A 113 -3.93 -2.76 15.75
CA VAL A 113 -2.99 -3.73 15.13
C VAL A 113 -3.37 -5.08 15.71
N ILE A 114 -4.32 -5.76 15.06
CA ILE A 114 -4.53 -7.18 15.32
C ILE A 114 -3.29 -7.87 14.72
N ILE A 115 -2.24 -7.96 15.53
CA ILE A 115 -1.22 -9.00 15.37
C ILE A 115 -1.90 -10.26 15.88
N ALA A 116 -2.53 -10.99 14.97
CA ALA A 116 -2.86 -12.40 15.17
C ALA A 116 -1.75 -13.23 14.54
#